data_AF-A0A7L8W782-F1
#
_entry.id   AF-A0A7L8W782-F1
#
_cell.length_a   1.000
_cell.length_b   1.000
_cell.length_c   1.000
_cell.angle_alpha   90.00
_cell.angle_beta   90.00
_cell.angle_gamma   90.00
#
_symmetry.space_group_name_H-M   'P 1'
#
loop_
_entity.id
_entity.type
_entity.pdbx_description
1 polymer ?
#
loop_
_entity_poly.entity_id
_entity_poly.type
_entity_poly.pdbx_seq_one_letter_code
_entity_poly.pdbx_strand_id
1 'polypeptide(L)'
;MNPFKNFETRQVLDETCEVHGCKLWLTKVPIKGRLEELKQCPECTKSAINFFESKLNSQSKVNSKLANTYAVFDRDSLVSDKLKEKSLDNYKIKDEIDQHALNFAKRMEQFYRLGRTGNAIVTGPSGVGKSHLTYGLAKWMNEQFKAYENPKSVLFVSLITLFTKIKESFNSDNSYSQAEMVELLSKVDYLFLDDLGKESRKADTRNNEWAHQILYEILDNRSNTIINTNLTSKEIKTLYADDYGNGALSSRILEGVTGNSFVYPQEMEDRRY
;
A
#
# COMPACT_ATOMS: atom_id res chain seq x y z
N MET A 1 -9.15 34.58 -5.09
CA MET A 1 -8.25 35.34 -5.99
C MET A 1 -7.42 34.33 -6.76
N ASN A 2 -7.45 34.37 -8.09
CA ASN A 2 -6.61 33.51 -8.92
C ASN A 2 -5.14 33.96 -8.73
N PRO A 3 -4.25 33.15 -8.11
CA PRO A 3 -2.87 33.55 -7.86
C PRO A 3 -2.05 33.73 -9.16
N PHE A 4 -2.62 33.36 -10.31
CA PHE A 4 -1.93 33.26 -11.59
C PHE A 4 -2.17 34.45 -12.53
N LYS A 5 -2.77 35.55 -12.05
CA LYS A 5 -2.94 36.80 -12.83
C LYS A 5 -1.67 37.64 -13.00
N ASN A 6 -0.53 37.23 -12.44
CA ASN A 6 0.71 38.03 -12.42
C ASN A 6 1.65 37.79 -13.62
N PHE A 7 1.22 37.06 -14.66
CA PHE A 7 2.07 36.86 -15.85
C PHE A 7 2.21 38.10 -16.75
N GLU A 8 1.41 39.15 -16.54
CA GLU A 8 1.49 40.40 -17.32
C GLU A 8 2.63 41.34 -16.87
N THR A 9 3.25 41.11 -15.71
CA THR A 9 4.34 41.96 -15.17
C THR A 9 5.70 41.27 -15.18
N ARG A 10 5.91 40.28 -16.05
CA ARG A 10 7.18 39.52 -16.10
C ARG A 10 8.26 40.28 -16.85
N GLN A 11 9.45 40.37 -16.26
CA GLN A 11 10.64 40.86 -16.95
C GLN A 11 11.47 39.66 -17.40
N VAL A 12 11.79 39.57 -18.69
CA VAL A 12 12.67 38.52 -19.22
C VAL A 12 14.12 38.90 -18.92
N LEU A 13 14.87 38.01 -18.29
CA LEU A 13 16.28 38.15 -17.98
C LEU A 13 17.14 37.51 -19.07
N ASP A 14 18.39 37.96 -19.22
CA ASP A 14 19.35 37.33 -20.14
C ASP A 14 19.97 36.04 -19.59
N GLU A 15 19.84 35.81 -18.29
CA GLU A 15 20.18 34.53 -17.64
C GLU A 15 19.30 33.40 -18.18
N THR A 16 19.91 32.24 -18.43
CA THR A 16 19.23 31.03 -18.92
C THR A 16 19.14 29.96 -17.84
N CYS A 17 18.11 29.13 -17.93
CA CYS A 17 17.95 27.97 -17.06
C CYS A 17 18.95 26.86 -17.45
N GLU A 18 19.66 26.29 -16.47
CA GLU A 18 20.61 25.18 -16.69
C GLU A 18 19.94 23.90 -17.20
N VAL A 19 18.65 23.70 -16.89
CA VAL A 19 17.90 22.48 -17.25
C VAL A 19 17.28 22.60 -18.65
N HIS A 20 16.73 23.77 -19.00
CA HIS A 20 15.91 23.95 -20.20
C HIS A 20 16.50 24.91 -21.23
N GLY A 21 17.60 25.60 -20.91
CA GLY A 21 18.26 26.58 -21.79
C GLY A 21 17.44 27.84 -22.09
N CYS A 22 16.21 27.96 -21.59
CA CYS A 22 15.34 29.11 -21.83
C CYS A 22 15.68 30.29 -20.92
N LYS A 23 15.39 31.52 -21.38
CA LYS A 23 15.55 32.75 -20.58
C LYS A 23 14.69 32.73 -19.31
N LEU A 24 15.28 33.13 -18.18
CA LEU A 24 14.58 33.24 -16.90
C LEU A 24 13.65 34.45 -16.89
N TRP A 25 12.56 34.34 -16.13
CA TRP A 25 11.61 35.43 -15.88
C TRP A 25 11.77 35.92 -14.45
N LEU A 26 11.87 37.23 -14.27
CA LEU A 26 11.70 37.88 -12.98
C LEU A 26 10.20 38.16 -12.78
N THR A 27 9.63 37.55 -11.74
CA THR A 27 8.19 37.60 -11.47
C THR A 27 7.95 38.04 -10.03
N LYS A 28 6.97 38.94 -9.83
CA LYS A 28 6.54 39.39 -8.50
C LYS A 28 5.50 38.44 -7.93
N VAL A 29 5.85 37.75 -6.84
CA VAL A 29 4.96 36.81 -6.16
C VAL A 29 4.67 37.28 -4.72
N PRO A 30 3.42 37.20 -4.26
CA PRO A 30 3.08 37.50 -2.88
C PRO A 30 3.45 36.31 -1.97
N ILE A 31 4.42 36.49 -1.07
CA ILE A 31 4.85 35.51 -0.07
C ILE A 31 4.57 36.11 1.32
N LYS A 32 3.73 35.43 2.12
CA LYS A 32 3.33 35.88 3.48
C LYS A 32 2.87 37.35 3.54
N GLY A 33 2.15 37.81 2.50
CA GLY A 33 1.62 39.18 2.43
C GLY A 33 2.62 40.25 1.94
N ARG A 34 3.86 39.88 1.58
CA ARG A 34 4.85 40.77 0.96
C ARG A 34 5.07 40.37 -0.50
N LEU A 35 5.28 41.35 -1.38
CA LEU A 35 5.66 41.10 -2.76
C LEU A 35 7.18 40.85 -2.81
N GLU A 36 7.57 39.65 -3.23
CA GLU A 36 8.96 39.29 -3.48
C GLU A 36 9.18 39.05 -4.97
N GLU A 37 10.36 39.43 -5.47
CA GLU A 37 10.77 39.20 -6.85
C GLU A 37 11.57 37.89 -6.93
N LEU A 38 11.08 36.93 -7.71
CA LEU A 38 11.73 35.65 -7.91
C LEU A 38 12.12 35.44 -9.37
N LYS A 39 13.32 34.89 -9.57
CA LYS A 39 13.78 34.38 -10.87
C LYS A 39 13.22 32.97 -11.08
N GLN A 40 12.49 32.77 -12.16
CA GLN A 40 11.83 31.50 -12.44
C GLN A 40 12.04 31.09 -13.89
N CYS A 41 12.35 29.82 -14.10
CA CYS A 41 12.29 29.21 -15.42
C CYS A 41 10.82 28.88 -15.74
N PRO A 42 10.27 29.34 -16.88
CA PRO A 42 8.88 29.07 -17.23
C PRO A 42 8.58 27.58 -17.43
N GLU A 43 9.49 26.83 -18.04
CA GLU A 43 9.32 25.39 -18.26
C GLU A 43 9.46 24.58 -16.96
N CYS A 44 10.43 24.93 -16.07
CA CYS A 44 10.47 24.33 -14.73
C CYS A 44 9.19 24.61 -13.96
N THR A 45 8.69 25.85 -14.02
CA THR A 45 7.50 26.27 -13.29
C THR A 45 6.26 25.56 -13.81
N LYS A 46 6.10 25.49 -15.14
CA LYS A 46 5.03 24.73 -15.79
C LYS A 46 5.07 23.25 -15.43
N SER A 47 6.26 22.64 -15.48
CA SER A 47 6.43 21.24 -15.11
C SER A 47 6.09 20.98 -13.64
N ALA A 48 6.51 21.88 -12.74
CA ALA A 48 6.15 21.81 -11.33
C ALA A 48 4.64 21.97 -11.12
N ILE A 49 3.99 22.93 -11.79
CA ILE A 49 2.53 23.12 -11.73
C ILE A 49 1.81 21.85 -12.19
N ASN A 50 2.16 21.33 -13.36
CA ASN A 50 1.56 20.10 -13.90
C ASN A 50 1.73 18.93 -12.93
N PHE A 51 2.91 18.80 -12.31
CA PHE A 51 3.17 17.79 -11.29
C PHE A 51 2.29 17.97 -10.04
N PHE A 52 2.15 19.19 -9.53
CA PHE A 52 1.28 19.48 -8.38
C PHE A 52 -0.20 19.24 -8.69
N GLU A 53 -0.69 19.68 -9.85
CA GLU A 53 -2.07 19.46 -10.29
C GLU A 53 -2.37 17.96 -10.44
N SER A 54 -1.47 17.22 -11.07
CA SER A 54 -1.49 15.76 -11.14
C SER A 54 -1.65 15.13 -9.76
N LYS A 55 -0.81 15.53 -8.80
CA LYS A 55 -0.80 14.98 -7.45
C LYS A 55 -2.12 15.27 -6.73
N LEU A 56 -2.64 16.49 -6.85
CA LEU A 56 -3.94 16.86 -6.29
C LEU A 56 -5.08 16.04 -6.91
N ASN A 57 -5.04 15.79 -8.21
CA ASN A 57 -6.03 14.97 -8.91
C ASN A 57 -5.98 13.51 -8.45
N SER A 58 -4.79 12.91 -8.34
CA SER A 58 -4.59 11.56 -7.76
C SER A 58 -5.20 11.46 -6.37
N GLN A 59 -4.82 12.40 -5.50
CA GLN A 59 -5.29 12.44 -4.12
C GLN A 59 -6.81 12.59 -4.03
N SER A 60 -7.40 13.42 -4.89
CA SER A 60 -8.85 13.60 -4.96
C SER A 60 -9.57 12.31 -5.38
N LYS A 61 -9.02 11.57 -6.35
CA LYS A 61 -9.56 10.25 -6.76
C LYS A 61 -9.48 9.24 -5.61
N VAL A 62 -8.34 9.15 -4.92
CA VAL A 62 -8.18 8.24 -3.78
C VAL A 62 -9.15 8.60 -2.65
N ASN A 63 -9.27 9.88 -2.31
CA ASN A 63 -10.21 10.33 -1.29
C ASN A 63 -11.66 10.01 -1.68
N SER A 64 -12.03 10.18 -2.96
CA SER A 64 -13.35 9.79 -3.47
C SER A 64 -13.60 8.28 -3.37
N LYS A 65 -12.57 7.45 -3.60
CA LYS A 65 -12.67 6.00 -3.40
C LYS A 65 -12.93 5.64 -1.94
N LEU A 66 -12.16 6.26 -1.03
CA LEU A 66 -12.23 6.00 0.41
C LEU A 66 -13.51 6.54 1.06
N ALA A 67 -14.16 7.56 0.48
CA ALA A 67 -15.43 8.08 0.96
C ALA A 67 -16.53 7.01 1.05
N ASN A 68 -16.48 6.00 0.17
CA ASN A 68 -17.42 4.87 0.17
C ASN A 68 -16.98 3.69 1.07
N THR A 69 -15.95 3.88 1.92
CA THR A 69 -15.41 2.96 2.94
C THR A 69 -15.61 1.47 2.67
N TYR A 70 -16.76 0.89 3.06
CA TYR A 70 -17.08 -0.53 2.91
C TYR A 70 -16.97 -1.05 1.46
N ALA A 71 -17.31 -0.20 0.47
CA ALA A 71 -17.25 -0.55 -0.95
C ALA A 71 -15.82 -0.69 -1.48
N VAL A 72 -14.82 -0.15 -0.77
CA VAL A 72 -13.39 -0.29 -1.14
C VAL A 72 -13.01 -1.76 -1.21
N PHE A 73 -13.54 -2.59 -0.30
CA PHE A 73 -13.23 -4.01 -0.27
C PHE A 73 -13.63 -4.71 -1.58
N ASP A 74 -14.89 -4.58 -2.01
CA ASP A 74 -15.38 -5.28 -3.21
C ASP A 74 -14.87 -4.66 -4.51
N ARG A 75 -14.71 -3.33 -4.53
CA ARG A 75 -14.35 -2.58 -5.75
C ARG A 75 -12.86 -2.60 -6.06
N ASP A 76 -12.01 -2.44 -5.04
CA ASP A 76 -10.59 -2.16 -5.23
C ASP A 76 -9.68 -3.33 -4.81
N SER A 77 -10.18 -4.37 -4.12
CA SER A 77 -9.34 -5.52 -3.72
C SER A 77 -8.83 -6.32 -4.92
N LEU A 78 -7.56 -6.72 -4.85
CA LEU A 78 -6.87 -7.54 -5.85
C LEU A 78 -6.83 -8.99 -5.40
N VAL A 79 -7.86 -9.74 -5.76
CA VAL A 79 -8.12 -11.10 -5.26
C VAL A 79 -8.19 -12.09 -6.42
N SER A 80 -7.58 -13.27 -6.26
CA SER A 80 -7.76 -14.36 -7.23
C SER A 80 -9.18 -14.91 -7.19
N ASP A 81 -9.71 -15.39 -8.33
CA ASP A 81 -11.08 -15.92 -8.39
C ASP A 81 -11.32 -17.08 -7.41
N LYS A 82 -10.29 -17.88 -7.13
CA LYS A 82 -10.32 -18.99 -6.16
C LYS A 82 -10.58 -18.53 -4.72
N LEU A 83 -10.23 -17.29 -4.38
CA LEU A 83 -10.39 -16.73 -3.04
C LEU A 83 -11.73 -16.01 -2.86
N LYS A 84 -12.37 -15.52 -3.92
CA LYS A 84 -13.61 -14.71 -3.83
C LYS A 84 -14.76 -15.41 -3.09
N GLU A 85 -14.85 -16.73 -3.21
CA GLU A 85 -15.88 -17.54 -2.54
C GLU A 85 -15.51 -17.90 -1.10
N LYS A 86 -14.31 -17.58 -0.62
CA LYS A 86 -13.82 -17.98 0.70
C LYS A 86 -14.32 -17.02 1.78
N SER A 87 -14.66 -17.56 2.94
CA SER A 87 -15.04 -16.83 4.15
C SER A 87 -14.58 -17.59 5.40
N LEU A 88 -14.70 -16.98 6.58
CA LEU A 88 -14.45 -17.70 7.83
C LEU A 88 -15.46 -18.85 8.04
N ASP A 89 -16.69 -18.71 7.53
CA ASP A 89 -17.74 -19.73 7.71
C ASP A 89 -17.47 -21.01 6.93
N ASN A 90 -16.85 -20.90 5.75
CA ASN A 90 -16.50 -22.06 4.94
C ASN A 90 -15.03 -22.49 5.09
N TYR A 91 -14.35 -21.99 6.12
CA TYR A 91 -13.01 -22.45 6.51
C TYR A 91 -13.12 -23.83 7.16
N LYS A 92 -12.58 -24.86 6.49
CA LYS A 92 -12.68 -26.25 6.96
C LYS A 92 -11.76 -26.50 8.15
N ILE A 93 -12.32 -26.90 9.28
CA ILE A 93 -11.58 -27.34 10.46
C ILE A 93 -11.29 -28.84 10.28
N LYS A 94 -10.03 -29.21 10.11
CA LYS A 94 -9.60 -30.61 10.09
C LYS A 94 -8.90 -31.00 11.39
N ASP A 95 -8.07 -30.10 11.88
CA ASP A 95 -7.20 -30.31 13.04
C ASP A 95 -7.36 -29.19 14.07
N GLU A 96 -6.85 -29.38 15.29
CA GLU A 96 -6.89 -28.37 16.35
C GLU A 96 -6.23 -27.04 15.93
N ILE A 97 -5.19 -27.09 15.10
CA ILE A 97 -4.52 -25.90 14.57
C ILE A 97 -5.45 -25.02 13.72
N ASP A 98 -6.43 -25.62 13.03
CA ASP A 98 -7.41 -24.87 12.23
C ASP A 98 -8.40 -24.12 13.12
N GLN A 99 -8.78 -24.73 14.25
CA GLN A 99 -9.58 -24.06 15.26
C GLN A 99 -8.81 -22.91 15.90
N HIS A 100 -7.52 -23.10 16.18
CA HIS A 100 -6.65 -22.03 16.68
C HIS A 100 -6.48 -20.90 15.66
N ALA A 101 -6.37 -21.21 14.37
CA ALA A 101 -6.32 -20.22 13.30
C ALA A 101 -7.61 -19.38 13.22
N LEU A 102 -8.79 -20.01 13.31
CA LEU A 102 -10.07 -19.31 13.36
C LEU A 102 -10.22 -18.45 14.62
N ASN A 103 -9.79 -18.97 15.77
CA ASN A 103 -9.80 -18.21 17.02
C ASN A 103 -8.85 -17.02 16.95
N PHE A 104 -7.71 -17.17 16.28
CA PHE A 104 -6.80 -16.06 15.99
C PHE A 104 -7.48 -14.99 15.14
N ALA A 105 -8.15 -15.37 14.03
CA ALA A 105 -8.88 -14.41 13.20
C ALA A 105 -9.95 -13.65 14.00
N LYS A 106 -10.76 -14.36 14.80
CA LYS A 106 -11.76 -13.77 15.69
C LYS A 106 -11.17 -12.78 16.69
N ARG A 107 -10.04 -13.16 17.31
CA ARG A 107 -9.30 -12.30 18.24
C ARG A 107 -8.74 -11.06 17.56
N MET A 108 -8.27 -11.17 16.32
CA MET A 108 -7.73 -10.03 15.57
C MET A 108 -8.80 -9.01 15.20
N GLU A 109 -9.99 -9.45 14.76
CA GLU A 109 -11.12 -8.53 14.58
C GLU A 109 -11.44 -7.80 15.88
N GLN A 110 -11.51 -8.51 17.01
CA GLN A 110 -11.79 -7.90 18.31
C GLN A 110 -10.70 -6.89 18.69
N PHE A 111 -9.43 -7.23 18.45
CA PHE A 111 -8.29 -6.35 18.71
C PHE A 111 -8.45 -5.02 17.95
N TYR A 112 -8.76 -5.09 16.66
CA TYR A 112 -8.94 -3.90 15.80
C TYR A 112 -10.24 -3.14 16.10
N ARG A 113 -11.32 -3.84 16.42
CA ARG A 113 -12.60 -3.27 16.84
C ARG A 113 -12.46 -2.43 18.10
N LEU A 114 -11.59 -2.82 19.03
CA LEU A 114 -11.27 -2.06 20.25
C LEU A 114 -10.31 -0.87 19.98
N GLY A 115 -10.04 -0.55 18.72
CA GLY A 115 -9.19 0.58 18.33
C GLY A 115 -7.70 0.36 18.57
N ARG A 116 -7.27 -0.89 18.83
CA ARG A 116 -5.85 -1.20 18.99
C ARG A 116 -5.17 -1.24 17.61
N THR A 117 -3.88 -0.91 17.61
CA THR A 117 -3.07 -0.84 16.40
C THR A 117 -1.91 -1.83 16.43
N GLY A 118 -1.48 -2.27 15.26
CA GLY A 118 -0.35 -3.19 15.10
C GLY A 118 -0.56 -4.13 13.93
N ASN A 119 0.53 -4.53 13.29
CA ASN A 119 0.46 -5.50 12.22
C ASN A 119 0.16 -6.90 12.79
N ALA A 120 -0.41 -7.74 11.93
CA ALA A 120 -0.63 -9.14 12.24
C ALA A 120 0.00 -10.02 11.16
N ILE A 121 0.62 -11.12 11.56
CA ILE A 121 1.32 -12.00 10.61
C ILE A 121 0.82 -13.43 10.75
N VAL A 122 0.46 -14.04 9.63
CA VAL A 122 0.11 -15.45 9.50
C VAL A 122 1.20 -16.16 8.69
N THR A 123 2.02 -16.98 9.35
CA THR A 123 3.13 -17.71 8.73
C THR A 123 2.79 -19.20 8.62
N GLY A 124 3.31 -19.87 7.58
CA GLY A 124 3.17 -21.32 7.45
C GLY A 124 3.47 -21.84 6.05
N PRO A 125 3.57 -23.17 5.84
CA PRO A 125 3.90 -23.74 4.55
C PRO A 125 2.80 -23.51 3.50
N SER A 126 3.10 -23.81 2.24
CA SER A 126 2.15 -23.62 1.14
C SER A 126 0.94 -24.55 1.29
N GLY A 127 -0.26 -24.07 0.97
CA GLY A 127 -1.45 -24.93 0.92
C GLY A 127 -2.17 -25.20 2.25
N VAL A 128 -1.69 -24.65 3.36
CA VAL A 128 -2.31 -24.87 4.69
C VAL A 128 -3.57 -24.05 4.98
N GLY A 129 -3.91 -23.07 4.12
CA GLY A 129 -5.12 -22.24 4.27
C GLY A 129 -4.89 -20.78 4.68
N LYS A 130 -3.65 -20.30 4.75
CA LYS A 130 -3.33 -18.90 5.15
C LYS A 130 -4.12 -17.83 4.38
N SER A 131 -4.11 -17.90 3.05
CA SER A 131 -4.83 -16.94 2.19
C SER A 131 -6.34 -17.02 2.37
N HIS A 132 -6.90 -18.21 2.62
CA HIS A 132 -8.31 -18.36 2.97
C HIS A 132 -8.59 -17.68 4.30
N LEU A 133 -7.80 -17.97 5.34
CA LEU A 133 -7.98 -17.39 6.67
C LEU A 133 -7.92 -15.85 6.62
N THR A 134 -6.88 -15.27 6.01
CA THR A 134 -6.72 -13.81 5.98
C THR A 134 -7.74 -13.14 5.08
N TYR A 135 -8.14 -13.75 3.97
CA TYR A 135 -9.21 -13.21 3.12
C TYR A 135 -10.56 -13.27 3.85
N GLY A 136 -10.86 -14.39 4.51
CA GLY A 136 -12.06 -14.54 5.32
C GLY A 136 -12.12 -13.51 6.45
N LEU A 137 -10.99 -13.27 7.13
CA LEU A 137 -10.88 -12.22 8.14
C LEU A 137 -11.13 -10.83 7.55
N ALA A 138 -10.54 -10.51 6.39
CA ALA A 138 -10.76 -9.22 5.73
C ALA A 138 -12.24 -8.99 5.39
N LYS A 139 -12.88 -10.00 4.79
CA LYS A 139 -14.30 -9.98 4.46
C LYS A 139 -15.17 -9.80 5.71
N TRP A 140 -14.91 -10.60 6.73
CA TRP A 140 -15.65 -10.55 7.99
C TRP A 140 -15.47 -9.20 8.69
N MET A 141 -14.25 -8.65 8.74
CA MET A 141 -14.01 -7.30 9.28
C MET A 141 -14.79 -6.22 8.53
N ASN A 142 -14.81 -6.26 7.20
CA ASN A 142 -15.58 -5.30 6.40
C ASN A 142 -17.09 -5.36 6.71
N GLU A 143 -17.64 -6.57 6.85
CA GLU A 143 -19.03 -6.82 7.24
C GLU A 143 -19.32 -6.35 8.66
N GLN A 144 -18.42 -6.62 9.61
CA GLN A 144 -18.56 -6.22 11.01
C GLN A 144 -18.48 -4.70 11.17
N PHE A 145 -17.55 -4.01 10.50
CA PHE A 145 -17.47 -2.55 10.54
C PHE A 145 -18.75 -1.89 10.03
N LYS A 146 -19.37 -2.48 9.00
CA LYS A 146 -20.69 -2.06 8.53
C LYS A 146 -21.79 -2.30 9.57
N ALA A 147 -21.79 -3.47 10.21
CA ALA A 147 -22.77 -3.81 11.25
C ALA A 147 -22.66 -2.93 12.51
N TYR A 148 -21.45 -2.50 12.86
CA TYR A 148 -21.19 -1.61 13.99
C TYR A 148 -21.36 -0.12 13.65
N GLU A 149 -21.76 0.22 12.42
CA GLU A 149 -21.82 1.61 11.93
C GLU A 149 -20.49 2.38 12.11
N ASN A 150 -19.37 1.67 12.00
CA ASN A 150 -18.03 2.23 12.15
C ASN A 150 -17.32 2.22 10.78
N PRO A 151 -17.38 3.33 10.01
CA PRO A 151 -16.91 3.36 8.64
C PRO A 151 -15.39 3.21 8.56
N LYS A 152 -14.95 2.00 8.22
CA LYS A 152 -13.55 1.61 8.07
C LYS A 152 -13.34 0.92 6.74
N SER A 153 -12.31 1.35 6.03
CA SER A 153 -11.92 0.78 4.74
C SER A 153 -11.05 -0.46 4.95
N VAL A 154 -11.45 -1.56 4.32
CA VAL A 154 -10.68 -2.81 4.27
C VAL A 154 -10.29 -3.09 2.84
N LEU A 155 -9.03 -3.42 2.60
CA LEU A 155 -8.51 -3.72 1.26
C LEU A 155 -7.65 -4.97 1.30
N PHE A 156 -7.92 -5.92 0.39
CA PHE A 156 -7.14 -7.15 0.26
C PHE A 156 -6.37 -7.16 -1.05
N VAL A 157 -5.08 -7.47 -0.99
CA VAL A 157 -4.20 -7.46 -2.16
C VAL A 157 -3.27 -8.67 -2.18
N SER A 158 -3.33 -9.41 -3.28
CA SER A 158 -2.24 -10.31 -3.68
C SER A 158 -1.06 -9.50 -4.21
N LEU A 159 0.10 -9.65 -3.56
CA LEU A 159 1.31 -8.92 -3.93
C LEU A 159 1.78 -9.24 -5.35
N ILE A 160 1.66 -10.49 -5.78
CA ILE A 160 1.99 -10.89 -7.16
C ILE A 160 1.11 -10.12 -8.15
N THR A 161 -0.21 -10.08 -7.93
CA THR A 161 -1.15 -9.36 -8.79
C THR A 161 -0.91 -7.85 -8.75
N LEU A 162 -0.59 -7.29 -7.58
CA LEU A 162 -0.25 -5.88 -7.42
C LEU A 162 0.94 -5.50 -8.30
N PHE A 163 2.07 -6.21 -8.15
CA PHE A 163 3.27 -5.90 -8.91
C PHE A 163 3.06 -6.09 -10.42
N THR A 164 2.31 -7.12 -10.84
CA THR A 164 1.96 -7.28 -12.25
C THR A 164 1.15 -6.09 -12.77
N LYS A 165 0.11 -5.65 -12.05
CA LYS A 165 -0.71 -4.49 -12.45
C LYS A 165 0.08 -3.19 -12.51
N ILE A 166 0.96 -2.96 -11.54
CA ILE A 166 1.84 -1.78 -11.56
C ILE A 166 2.81 -1.89 -12.76
N LYS A 167 3.35 -3.08 -13.05
CA LYS A 167 4.23 -3.26 -14.21
C LYS A 167 3.52 -2.99 -15.54
N GLU A 168 2.31 -3.52 -15.70
CA GLU A 168 1.46 -3.27 -16.85
C GLU A 168 1.19 -1.77 -17.05
N SER A 169 1.06 -1.02 -15.94
CA SER A 169 0.81 0.42 -16.02
C SER A 169 1.94 1.24 -16.61
N PHE A 170 3.19 0.75 -16.64
CA PHE A 170 4.30 1.45 -17.30
C PHE A 170 4.25 1.35 -18.83
N ASN A 171 3.55 0.35 -19.39
CA ASN A 171 3.46 0.15 -20.84
C ASN A 171 2.30 0.92 -21.48
N SER A 172 1.36 1.39 -20.67
CA SER A 172 0.40 2.44 -21.04
C SER A 172 0.96 3.75 -20.50
N ASP A 173 0.73 4.91 -21.11
CA ASP A 173 1.22 6.22 -20.64
C ASP A 173 0.65 6.70 -19.26
N ASN A 174 0.27 5.78 -18.37
CA ASN A 174 -0.42 6.02 -17.10
C ASN A 174 0.46 5.71 -15.88
N SER A 175 1.61 6.40 -15.76
CA SER A 175 2.40 6.51 -14.52
C SER A 175 1.55 6.90 -13.29
N TYR A 176 0.42 7.56 -13.54
CA TYR A 176 -0.59 7.92 -12.55
C TYR A 176 -1.19 6.73 -11.80
N SER A 177 -1.34 5.57 -12.45
CA SER A 177 -2.02 4.44 -11.81
C SER A 177 -1.19 3.75 -10.73
N GLN A 178 0.14 3.79 -10.82
CA GLN A 178 1.02 3.34 -9.74
C GLN A 178 0.87 4.23 -8.52
N ALA A 179 1.06 5.55 -8.69
CA ALA A 179 1.00 6.50 -7.58
C ALA A 179 -0.38 6.45 -6.89
N GLU A 180 -1.47 6.39 -7.67
CA GLU A 180 -2.83 6.22 -7.15
C GLU A 180 -2.99 4.91 -6.37
N MET A 181 -2.38 3.81 -6.84
CA MET A 181 -2.44 2.50 -6.17
C MET A 181 -1.66 2.51 -4.86
N VAL A 182 -0.42 3.02 -4.85
CA VAL A 182 0.39 3.16 -3.63
C VAL A 182 -0.34 4.05 -2.64
N GLU A 183 -0.85 5.20 -3.08
CA GLU A 183 -1.59 6.14 -2.21
C GLU A 183 -2.85 5.50 -1.61
N LEU A 184 -3.61 4.74 -2.38
CA LEU A 184 -4.76 3.98 -1.86
C LEU A 184 -4.32 2.96 -0.81
N LEU A 185 -3.30 2.15 -1.10
CA LEU A 185 -2.78 1.13 -0.19
C LEU A 185 -2.20 1.73 1.09
N SER A 186 -1.58 2.90 1.03
CA SER A 186 -1.08 3.61 2.21
C SER A 186 -2.21 4.19 3.08
N LYS A 187 -3.36 4.54 2.51
CA LYS A 187 -4.43 5.29 3.21
C LYS A 187 -5.60 4.46 3.76
N VAL A 188 -5.83 3.24 3.26
CA VAL A 188 -6.90 2.38 3.79
C VAL A 188 -6.70 2.06 5.27
N ASP A 189 -7.78 1.94 6.05
CA ASP A 189 -7.67 1.69 7.50
C ASP A 189 -7.03 0.33 7.79
N TYR A 190 -7.42 -0.71 7.05
CA TYR A 190 -6.89 -2.07 7.18
C TYR A 190 -6.47 -2.63 5.83
N LEU A 191 -5.19 -2.99 5.71
CA LEU A 191 -4.61 -3.58 4.51
C LEU A 191 -4.26 -5.04 4.75
N PHE A 192 -4.69 -5.92 3.85
CA PHE A 192 -4.32 -7.32 3.84
C PHE A 192 -3.37 -7.58 2.68
N LEU A 193 -2.17 -8.06 2.98
CA LEU A 193 -1.16 -8.45 2.00
C LEU A 193 -1.03 -9.97 1.96
N ASP A 194 -1.36 -10.54 0.82
CA ASP A 194 -1.30 -11.98 0.57
C ASP A 194 0.01 -12.35 -0.12
N ASP A 195 0.60 -13.45 0.35
CA ASP A 195 1.77 -14.10 -0.19
C ASP A 195 3.06 -13.26 -0.17
N LEU A 196 3.34 -12.56 0.94
CA LEU A 196 4.58 -11.80 1.12
C LEU A 196 5.82 -12.70 0.99
N GLY A 197 6.77 -12.26 0.17
CA GLY A 197 8.04 -12.92 -0.08
C GLY A 197 8.05 -13.82 -1.32
N LYS A 198 6.93 -13.99 -2.02
CA LYS A 198 6.91 -14.72 -3.30
C LYS A 198 7.41 -13.86 -4.46
N GLU A 199 7.26 -12.54 -4.37
CA GLU A 199 7.77 -11.56 -5.33
C GLU A 199 9.29 -11.60 -5.47
N SER A 200 10.01 -11.88 -4.37
CA SER A 200 11.48 -11.85 -4.31
C SER A 200 12.17 -13.17 -4.65
N ARG A 201 11.42 -14.22 -5.04
CA ARG A 201 11.98 -15.55 -5.30
C ARG A 201 12.61 -15.71 -6.69
N LYS A 202 12.44 -14.74 -7.58
CA LYS A 202 13.09 -14.76 -8.90
C LYS A 202 14.46 -14.11 -8.78
N ALA A 203 15.48 -14.69 -9.44
CA ALA A 203 16.87 -14.23 -9.45
C ALA A 203 17.09 -12.89 -10.19
N ASP A 204 16.08 -12.04 -10.20
CA ASP A 204 16.10 -10.72 -10.82
C ASP A 204 16.17 -9.66 -9.72
N THR A 205 17.41 -9.32 -9.35
CA THR A 205 17.71 -8.41 -8.24
C THR A 205 17.02 -7.04 -8.41
N ARG A 206 16.96 -6.52 -9.64
CA ARG A 206 16.32 -5.22 -9.92
C ARG A 206 14.82 -5.24 -9.68
N ASN A 207 14.16 -6.32 -10.10
CA ASN A 207 12.73 -6.48 -9.85
C ASN A 207 12.41 -6.63 -8.36
N ASN A 208 13.33 -7.19 -7.58
CA ASN A 208 13.19 -7.34 -6.14
C ASN A 208 13.37 -6.01 -5.42
N GLU A 209 14.42 -5.24 -5.74
CA GLU A 209 14.65 -3.89 -5.20
C GLU A 209 13.45 -2.96 -5.42
N TRP A 210 12.92 -2.94 -6.64
CA TRP A 210 11.73 -2.16 -6.96
C TRP A 210 10.51 -2.60 -6.16
N ALA A 211 10.26 -3.91 -6.03
CA ALA A 211 9.15 -4.42 -5.23
C ALA A 211 9.31 -4.05 -3.74
N HIS A 212 10.53 -4.10 -3.21
CA HIS A 212 10.85 -3.69 -1.84
C HIS A 212 10.62 -2.20 -1.63
N GLN A 213 10.99 -1.35 -2.59
CA GLN A 213 10.73 0.08 -2.52
C GLN A 213 9.23 0.38 -2.46
N ILE A 214 8.42 -0.26 -3.30
CA ILE A 214 6.96 -0.09 -3.28
C ILE A 214 6.36 -0.56 -1.94
N LEU A 215 6.80 -1.71 -1.43
CA LEU A 215 6.36 -2.19 -0.11
C LEU A 215 6.75 -1.22 1.00
N TYR A 216 7.95 -0.63 0.93
CA TYR A 216 8.38 0.39 1.87
C TYR A 216 7.47 1.62 1.82
N GLU A 217 7.21 2.18 0.63
CA GLU A 217 6.33 3.33 0.45
C GLU A 217 4.91 3.07 0.99
N ILE A 218 4.39 1.85 0.81
CA ILE A 218 3.09 1.45 1.34
C ILE A 218 3.12 1.34 2.87
N LEU A 219 4.11 0.65 3.43
CA LEU A 219 4.12 0.27 4.85
C LEU A 219 4.64 1.37 5.78
N ASP A 220 5.45 2.31 5.28
CA ASP A 220 6.05 3.39 6.08
C ASP A 220 5.03 4.28 6.79
N ASN A 221 3.84 4.44 6.20
CA ASN A 221 2.78 5.28 6.74
C ASN A 221 1.63 4.47 7.36
N ARG A 222 1.87 3.20 7.75
CA ARG A 222 0.82 2.28 8.21
C ARG A 222 1.17 1.60 9.52
N SER A 223 0.14 1.37 10.33
CA SER A 223 0.22 0.61 11.59
C SER A 223 -0.73 -0.59 11.66
N ASN A 224 -1.62 -0.75 10.67
CA ASN A 224 -2.66 -1.79 10.64
C ASN A 224 -2.58 -2.57 9.31
N THR A 225 -1.62 -3.49 9.24
CA THR A 225 -1.44 -4.36 8.08
C THR A 225 -1.45 -5.82 8.52
N ILE A 226 -2.30 -6.62 7.89
CA ILE A 226 -2.39 -8.06 8.11
C ILE A 226 -1.69 -8.75 6.94
N ILE A 227 -0.69 -9.56 7.24
CA ILE A 227 0.20 -10.13 6.25
C ILE A 227 0.15 -11.64 6.39
N ASN A 228 0.08 -12.37 5.29
CA ASN A 228 0.42 -13.79 5.30
C ASN A 228 1.69 -14.06 4.48
N THR A 229 2.43 -15.09 4.88
CA THR A 229 3.70 -15.43 4.24
C THR A 229 4.10 -16.87 4.48
N ASN A 230 4.95 -17.40 3.62
CA ASN A 230 5.66 -18.66 3.85
C ASN A 230 7.00 -18.45 4.59
N LEU A 231 7.37 -17.21 4.89
CA LEU A 231 8.64 -16.84 5.52
C LEU A 231 8.50 -16.78 7.04
N THR A 232 9.50 -17.30 7.73
CA THR A 232 9.72 -17.07 9.16
C THR A 232 10.16 -15.63 9.42
N SER A 233 10.03 -15.16 10.66
CA SER A 233 10.50 -13.82 11.04
C SER A 233 11.99 -13.61 10.78
N LYS A 234 12.81 -14.68 10.84
CA LYS A 234 14.24 -14.62 10.50
C LYS A 234 14.43 -14.43 8.99
N GLU A 235 13.69 -15.18 8.17
CA GLU A 235 13.75 -15.04 6.72
C GLU A 235 13.22 -13.68 6.25
N ILE A 236 12.18 -13.12 6.87
CA ILE A 236 11.71 -11.75 6.59
C ILE A 236 12.84 -10.75 6.85
N LYS A 237 13.53 -10.85 7.99
CA LYS A 237 14.63 -9.95 8.33
C LYS A 237 15.78 -10.06 7.34
N THR A 238 16.11 -11.26 6.89
CA THR A 238 17.18 -11.47 5.91
C THR A 238 16.78 -11.02 4.50
N LEU A 239 15.55 -11.33 4.07
CA LEU A 239 15.08 -11.05 2.72
C LEU A 239 14.85 -9.56 2.46
N TYR A 240 14.40 -8.83 3.48
CA TYR A 240 14.10 -7.39 3.39
C TYR A 240 15.11 -6.54 4.16
N ALA A 241 16.34 -7.03 4.32
CA ALA A 241 17.47 -6.19 4.69
C ALA A 241 17.97 -5.47 3.42
N ASP A 242 18.34 -4.19 3.55
CA ASP A 242 19.04 -3.48 2.47
C ASP A 242 20.50 -3.93 2.35
N ASP A 243 21.20 -3.42 1.33
CA ASP A 243 22.62 -3.73 1.05
C ASP A 243 23.58 -3.37 2.20
N TYR A 244 23.14 -2.54 3.15
CA TYR A 244 23.90 -2.13 4.33
C TYR A 244 23.48 -2.89 5.60
N GLY A 245 22.56 -3.84 5.49
CA GLY A 245 22.00 -4.60 6.61
C GLY A 245 20.93 -3.85 7.40
N ASN A 246 20.43 -2.70 6.92
CA ASN A 246 19.31 -2.01 7.55
C ASN A 246 18.02 -2.77 7.25
N GLY A 247 17.40 -3.29 8.30
CA GLY A 247 16.10 -3.95 8.24
C GLY A 247 14.93 -2.96 8.26
N ALA A 248 15.01 -1.82 7.56
CA ALA A 248 13.99 -0.77 7.65
C ALA A 248 12.61 -1.28 7.19
N LEU A 249 12.57 -2.04 6.09
CA LEU A 249 11.35 -2.66 5.58
C LEU A 249 10.89 -3.81 6.50
N SER A 250 11.80 -4.70 6.93
CA SER A 250 11.45 -5.78 7.86
C SER A 250 10.95 -5.25 9.21
N SER A 251 11.44 -4.10 9.69
CA SER A 251 10.96 -3.42 10.89
C SER A 251 9.52 -2.97 10.74
N ARG A 252 9.16 -2.36 9.60
CA ARG A 252 7.78 -1.93 9.30
C ARG A 252 6.84 -3.11 9.15
N ILE A 253 7.29 -4.19 8.51
CA ILE A 253 6.53 -5.46 8.42
C ILE A 253 6.24 -6.01 9.83
N LEU A 254 7.26 -6.04 10.70
CA LEU A 254 7.19 -6.64 12.03
C LEU A 254 6.66 -5.68 13.13
N GLU A 255 6.29 -4.45 12.77
CA GLU A 255 5.84 -3.43 13.72
C GLU A 255 4.53 -3.84 14.40
N GLY A 256 4.53 -3.86 15.74
CA GLY A 256 3.33 -4.22 16.52
C GLY A 256 2.88 -5.68 16.40
N VAL A 257 3.73 -6.57 15.85
CA VAL A 257 3.39 -8.00 15.65
C VAL A 257 3.43 -8.81 16.95
N THR A 258 4.07 -8.32 18.01
CA THR A 258 4.16 -9.03 19.29
C THR A 258 2.76 -9.34 19.85
N GLY A 259 2.41 -10.63 19.92
CA GLY A 259 1.08 -11.11 20.32
C GLY A 259 0.03 -11.12 19.20
N ASN A 260 0.36 -10.66 17.99
CA ASN A 260 -0.51 -10.60 16.82
C ASN A 260 -0.01 -11.51 15.68
N SER A 261 0.70 -12.59 16.02
CA SER A 261 1.15 -13.60 15.05
C SER A 261 0.46 -14.95 15.22
N PHE A 262 0.32 -15.67 14.11
CA PHE A 262 -0.10 -17.05 14.06
C PHE A 262 0.84 -17.84 13.15
N VAL A 263 1.24 -19.03 13.59
CA VAL A 263 2.18 -19.87 12.85
C VAL A 263 1.57 -21.26 12.68
N TYR A 264 1.35 -21.66 11.42
CA TYR A 264 1.07 -23.06 11.10
C TYR A 264 2.37 -23.89 11.21
N PRO A 265 2.31 -25.11 11.76
CA PRO A 265 3.44 -26.03 11.78
C PRO A 265 3.99 -26.30 10.37
N GLN A 266 5.32 -26.47 10.27
CA GLN A 266 5.99 -26.73 8.97
C GLN A 266 5.66 -28.11 8.40
N GLU A 267 5.32 -29.08 9.25
CA GLU A 267 5.00 -30.46 8.87
C GLU A 267 3.59 -30.62 8.29
N MET A 268 2.81 -29.54 8.19
CA MET A 268 1.45 -29.61 7.68
C MET A 268 1.42 -29.90 6.17
N GLU A 269 0.57 -30.86 5.80
CA GLU A 269 0.36 -31.24 4.41
C GLU A 269 -0.29 -30.12 3.59
N ASP A 270 0.05 -30.06 2.30
CA ASP A 270 -0.62 -29.18 1.34
C ASP A 270 -2.02 -29.72 1.06
N ARG A 271 -3.05 -28.94 1.40
CA ARG A 271 -4.46 -29.35 1.33
C ARG A 271 -5.14 -28.93 0.02
N ARG A 272 -4.38 -28.48 -0.99
CA ARG A 272 -4.91 -28.08 -2.31
C ARG A 272 -5.15 -29.26 -3.24
N TYR A 273 -4.54 -30.41 -2.96
CA TYR A 273 -4.58 -31.62 -3.77
C TYR A 273 -5.11 -32.80 -2.96
#